data_AF-A0A9E4TLU6-F1
#
_entry.id   AF-A0A9E4TLU6-F1
#
_cell.length_a   1.000
_cell.length_b   1.000
_cell.length_c   1.000
_cell.angle_alpha   90.00
_cell.angle_beta   90.00
_cell.angle_gamma   90.00
#
_symmetry.space_group_name_H-M   'P 1'
#
loop_
_entity.id
_entity.type
_entity.pdbx_description
1 polymer ?
#
loop_
_entity_poly.entity_id
_entity_poly.type
_entity_poly.pdbx_seq_one_letter_code
_entity_poly.pdbx_strand_id
1 'polypeptide(L)'
;QMPGLRDLQERLRKQRQQQLDRYNMDSVMDELKEKLKEVIDTERRGIDERLKEARRQLEEAGDSGEHLQGPMQMLEDRAERNKEKLDSLPDSMGGQIQELQDYDFMDPEARQKFQELLDMLKQQMMQNFFQGMKDQLQNMNPEDMEGLKNMIQALNQMLRDRAMGEDPDFEGFMEQYGDYFDPNRPASLDELLEQLQQQMAAMQSLMDSMSPKMRDELEGLLQSGMDPEFMNELSELAGMMYDMFPFEDMANEYPFMGDESVTLDQAMELMGKLRDMDQLEQQIQQVMRNGNVEDLDPEKVEEHLGEEARRQLEQLQKVIQQLEEAGYLKRKGDRLELTPRGIRKLAQKALKEVFSELKKDRMGRHEIYNRGDGGERTGETKPYEFGDPFDLDLHRTLFNSVLREGPKTPLSLRPDDFEIHRTEHITQTATVLLLDQSRSMGMFGSFSAAKKVALALYWLIHSEYPRDHFSIIGFSDYGMEIKTDDLAELTWNAWVSGTNMQHALLLARKTLARQKVATKQIIMITDGEPTAHLEGGRAYFSYPPSWRTIDETLKEVKRCTQEGITINTFMLEANYYLMDFIDKMTRINKGRAFYTDPSHLGRYVMVDYLRGRRKRIA
;
A
#
# COMPACT_ATOMS: atom_id res chain seq x y z
N GLN A 1 2.01 -16.12 -13.38
CA GLN A 1 2.66 -15.38 -12.27
C GLN A 1 1.64 -15.42 -11.13
N MET A 2 2.04 -15.72 -9.90
CA MET A 2 1.11 -15.57 -8.78
C MET A 2 0.99 -14.07 -8.49
N PRO A 3 -0.22 -13.49 -8.53
CA PRO A 3 -0.41 -12.11 -8.15
C PRO A 3 0.00 -11.92 -6.68
N GLY A 4 0.63 -10.79 -6.39
CA GLY A 4 1.14 -10.47 -5.06
C GLY A 4 0.15 -9.67 -4.22
N LEU A 5 0.51 -9.41 -2.96
CA LEU A 5 -0.26 -8.51 -2.08
C LEU A 5 -0.47 -7.11 -2.68
N ARG A 6 0.46 -6.64 -3.52
CA ARG A 6 0.30 -5.39 -4.28
C ARG A 6 -0.87 -5.45 -5.26
N ASP A 7 -1.05 -6.58 -5.94
CA ASP A 7 -2.13 -6.74 -6.90
C ASP A 7 -3.48 -6.78 -6.17
N LEU A 8 -3.53 -7.42 -4.99
CA LEU A 8 -4.71 -7.37 -4.11
C LEU A 8 -5.03 -5.94 -3.67
N GLN A 9 -4.01 -5.19 -3.23
CA GLN A 9 -4.17 -3.77 -2.86
C GLN A 9 -4.67 -2.93 -4.04
N GLU A 10 -4.12 -3.11 -5.24
CA GLU A 10 -4.54 -2.38 -6.43
C GLU A 10 -5.98 -2.73 -6.85
N ARG A 11 -6.37 -4.01 -6.76
CA ARG A 11 -7.76 -4.43 -7.00
C ARG A 11 -8.72 -3.77 -6.00
N LEU A 12 -8.36 -3.76 -4.72
CA LEU A 12 -9.16 -3.15 -3.66
C LEU A 12 -9.37 -1.64 -3.90
N ARG A 13 -8.29 -0.92 -4.18
CA ARG A 13 -8.35 0.51 -4.53
C ARG A 13 -9.21 0.78 -5.75
N LYS A 14 -9.08 -0.05 -6.79
CA LYS A 14 -9.88 0.08 -8.01
C LYS A 14 -11.36 -0.14 -7.73
N GLN A 15 -11.69 -1.14 -6.93
CA GLN A 15 -13.07 -1.43 -6.57
C GLN A 15 -13.69 -0.34 -5.70
N ARG A 16 -12.91 0.24 -4.76
CA ARG A 16 -13.34 1.38 -3.95
C ARG A 16 -13.66 2.56 -4.86
N GLN A 17 -12.74 2.92 -5.75
CA GLN A 17 -12.93 4.00 -6.72
C GLN A 17 -14.18 3.79 -7.59
N GLN A 18 -14.42 2.55 -8.04
CA GLN A 18 -15.62 2.23 -8.82
C GLN A 18 -16.93 2.48 -8.06
N GLN A 19 -16.96 2.28 -6.73
CA GLN A 19 -18.15 2.64 -5.95
C GLN A 19 -18.32 4.16 -5.86
N LEU A 20 -17.23 4.89 -5.60
CA LEU A 20 -17.24 6.36 -5.49
C LEU A 20 -17.66 7.06 -6.79
N ASP A 21 -17.22 6.51 -7.92
CA ASP A 21 -17.55 7.02 -9.26
C ASP A 21 -18.98 6.69 -9.71
N ARG A 22 -19.67 5.79 -9.00
CA ARG A 22 -21.00 5.27 -9.40
C ARG A 22 -22.14 6.01 -8.73
N TYR A 23 -22.06 6.22 -7.41
CA TYR A 23 -23.18 6.71 -6.61
C TYR A 23 -23.08 8.20 -6.31
N ASN A 24 -24.24 8.82 -6.12
CA ASN A 24 -24.41 10.21 -5.69
C ASN A 24 -24.98 10.27 -4.26
N MET A 25 -24.22 10.77 -3.30
CA MET A 25 -24.71 10.89 -1.91
C MET A 25 -25.71 12.03 -1.70
N ASP A 26 -25.76 13.02 -2.58
CA ASP A 26 -26.72 14.13 -2.45
C ASP A 26 -28.16 13.69 -2.84
N SER A 27 -28.35 12.50 -3.43
CA SER A 27 -29.68 12.01 -3.81
C SER A 27 -30.41 11.24 -2.70
N VAL A 28 -29.76 11.00 -1.56
CA VAL A 28 -30.27 10.13 -0.48
C VAL A 28 -31.67 10.52 -0.03
N MET A 29 -31.98 11.81 -0.12
CA MET A 29 -33.24 12.40 0.33
C MET A 29 -34.26 12.61 -0.78
N ASP A 30 -33.93 12.33 -2.04
CA ASP A 30 -34.78 12.68 -3.18
C ASP A 30 -36.11 11.94 -3.15
N GLU A 31 -36.12 10.64 -2.82
CA GLU A 31 -37.35 9.84 -2.69
C GLU A 31 -38.26 10.39 -1.58
N LEU A 32 -37.67 10.74 -0.44
CA LEU A 32 -38.39 11.27 0.71
C LEU A 32 -38.99 12.66 0.38
N LYS A 33 -38.23 13.52 -0.30
CA LYS A 33 -38.72 14.82 -0.79
C LYS A 33 -39.86 14.67 -1.79
N GLU A 34 -39.77 13.69 -2.69
CA GLU A 34 -40.83 13.43 -3.67
C GLU A 34 -42.13 12.99 -2.98
N LYS A 35 -42.07 12.05 -2.03
CA LYS A 35 -43.24 11.62 -1.24
C LYS A 35 -43.86 12.75 -0.43
N LEU A 36 -43.04 13.59 0.20
CA LEU A 36 -43.54 14.75 0.95
C LEU A 36 -44.26 15.75 0.02
N LYS A 37 -43.68 15.99 -1.16
CA LYS A 37 -44.31 16.84 -2.16
C LYS A 37 -45.64 16.26 -2.64
N GLU A 38 -45.73 14.95 -2.84
CA GLU A 38 -46.99 14.28 -3.17
C GLU A 38 -48.07 14.47 -2.10
N VAL A 39 -47.71 14.46 -0.81
CA VAL A 39 -48.62 14.75 0.31
C VAL A 39 -49.17 16.17 0.19
N ILE A 40 -48.28 17.16 0.03
CA ILE A 40 -48.64 18.57 -0.10
C ILE A 40 -49.53 18.79 -1.33
N ASP A 41 -49.17 18.20 -2.48
CA ASP A 41 -49.93 18.32 -3.73
C ASP A 41 -51.29 17.60 -3.65
N THR A 42 -51.39 16.52 -2.89
CA THR A 42 -52.67 15.82 -2.64
C THR A 42 -53.58 16.67 -1.75
N GLU A 43 -53.05 17.25 -0.67
CA GLU A 43 -53.82 18.15 0.21
C GLU A 43 -54.30 19.40 -0.55
N ARG A 44 -53.44 20.05 -1.35
CA ARG A 44 -53.83 21.22 -2.15
C ARG A 44 -54.99 20.90 -3.09
N ARG A 45 -54.94 19.74 -3.76
CA ARG A 45 -56.03 19.27 -4.64
C ARG A 45 -57.29 18.94 -3.86
N GLY A 46 -57.17 18.25 -2.73
CA GLY A 46 -58.32 17.89 -1.89
C GLY A 46 -59.04 19.09 -1.30
N ILE A 47 -58.30 20.15 -0.91
CA ILE A 47 -58.89 21.44 -0.52
C ILE A 47 -59.70 22.04 -1.67
N ASP A 48 -59.14 22.08 -2.88
CA ASP A 48 -59.81 22.63 -4.06
C ASP A 48 -61.06 21.85 -4.46
N GLU A 49 -60.99 20.52 -4.41
CA GLU A 49 -62.11 19.64 -4.74
C GLU A 49 -63.25 19.79 -3.73
N ARG A 50 -62.95 19.83 -2.43
CA ARG A 50 -63.96 20.07 -1.40
C ARG A 50 -64.62 21.43 -1.51
N LEU A 51 -63.85 22.48 -1.80
CA LEU A 51 -64.40 23.81 -2.06
C LEU A 51 -65.34 23.81 -3.27
N LYS A 52 -64.95 23.14 -4.36
CA LYS A 52 -65.79 23.01 -5.57
C LYS A 52 -67.06 22.22 -5.30
N GLU A 53 -66.98 21.11 -4.57
CA GLU A 53 -68.14 20.28 -4.23
C GLU A 53 -69.11 21.02 -3.31
N ALA A 54 -68.59 21.71 -2.28
CA ALA A 54 -69.39 22.53 -1.38
C ALA A 54 -70.08 23.69 -2.13
N ARG A 55 -69.39 24.37 -3.05
CA ARG A 55 -69.98 25.40 -3.92
C ARG A 55 -71.08 24.84 -4.81
N ARG A 56 -70.88 23.67 -5.41
CA ARG A 56 -71.90 23.01 -6.25
C ARG A 56 -73.15 22.65 -5.44
N GLN A 57 -72.96 22.12 -4.23
CA GLN A 57 -74.09 21.80 -3.32
C GLN A 57 -74.88 23.05 -2.93
N LEU A 58 -74.20 24.19 -2.78
CA LEU A 58 -74.83 25.47 -2.44
C LEU A 58 -75.60 26.07 -3.64
N GLU A 59 -75.07 25.93 -4.86
CA GLU A 59 -75.75 26.30 -6.11
C GLU A 59 -76.98 25.42 -6.39
N GLU A 60 -76.90 24.11 -6.12
CA GLU A 60 -78.02 23.16 -6.28
C GLU A 60 -79.14 23.39 -5.24
N ALA A 61 -78.83 23.95 -4.06
CA ALA A 61 -79.80 24.20 -2.99
C ALA A 61 -80.68 25.46 -3.20
N GLY A 62 -80.28 26.38 -4.09
CA GLY A 62 -81.06 27.58 -4.44
C GLY A 62 -81.50 28.43 -3.24
N ASP A 63 -82.75 28.92 -3.26
CA ASP A 63 -83.35 29.77 -2.20
C ASP A 63 -83.51 29.08 -0.83
N SER A 64 -83.37 27.76 -0.75
CA SER A 64 -83.43 27.01 0.53
C SER A 64 -82.07 26.91 1.23
N GLY A 65 -81.02 27.51 0.65
CA GLY A 65 -79.62 27.43 1.09
C GLY A 65 -79.14 28.52 2.05
N GLU A 66 -80.00 29.43 2.54
CA GLU A 66 -79.58 30.50 3.49
C GLU A 66 -78.88 29.92 4.74
N HIS A 67 -79.31 28.74 5.22
CA HIS A 67 -78.68 28.06 6.35
C HIS A 67 -77.32 27.41 6.04
N LEU A 68 -76.96 27.25 4.76
CA LEU A 68 -75.69 26.66 4.31
C LEU A 68 -74.60 27.71 4.06
N GLN A 69 -74.93 29.01 4.02
CA GLN A 69 -73.94 30.09 3.83
C GLN A 69 -72.94 30.21 4.99
N GLY A 70 -73.40 30.07 6.24
CA GLY A 70 -72.51 30.12 7.43
C GLY A 70 -71.48 28.99 7.45
N PRO A 71 -71.89 27.71 7.32
CA PRO A 71 -70.97 26.58 7.16
C PRO A 71 -70.01 26.72 5.96
N MET A 72 -70.48 27.30 4.86
CA MET A 72 -69.64 27.55 3.69
C MET A 72 -68.53 28.55 3.98
N GLN A 73 -68.83 29.69 4.61
CA GLN A 73 -67.81 30.68 5.00
C GLN A 73 -66.76 30.06 5.93
N MET A 74 -67.17 29.26 6.91
CA MET A 74 -66.22 28.57 7.79
C MET A 74 -65.30 27.59 7.03
N LEU A 75 -65.83 26.93 6.00
CA LEU A 75 -65.05 26.01 5.16
C LEU A 75 -64.09 26.76 4.24
N GLU A 76 -64.50 27.91 3.69
CA GLU A 76 -63.62 28.81 2.91
C GLU A 76 -62.51 29.39 3.79
N ASP A 77 -62.84 29.91 4.98
CA ASP A 77 -61.86 30.44 5.95
C ASP A 77 -60.88 29.36 6.42
N ARG A 78 -61.34 28.11 6.55
CA ARG A 78 -60.46 26.97 6.87
C ARG A 78 -59.55 26.64 5.69
N ALA A 79 -60.09 26.58 4.48
CA ALA A 79 -59.33 26.27 3.28
C ALA A 79 -58.27 27.33 2.97
N GLU A 80 -58.59 28.61 3.16
CA GLU A 80 -57.65 29.73 2.97
C GLU A 80 -56.50 29.65 3.99
N ARG A 81 -56.82 29.49 5.29
CA ARG A 81 -55.79 29.28 6.33
C ARG A 81 -54.90 28.07 6.07
N ASN A 82 -55.48 26.96 5.62
CA ASN A 82 -54.74 25.76 5.30
C ASN A 82 -53.80 25.98 4.10
N LYS A 83 -54.26 26.67 3.05
CA LYS A 83 -53.41 27.05 1.90
C LYS A 83 -52.29 28.01 2.29
N GLU A 84 -52.58 29.04 3.08
CA GLU A 84 -51.57 29.97 3.59
C GLU A 84 -50.49 29.23 4.39
N LYS A 85 -50.89 28.28 5.25
CA LYS A 85 -49.94 27.41 5.97
C LYS A 85 -49.06 26.61 5.01
N LEU A 86 -49.65 25.95 4.01
CA LEU A 86 -48.93 25.16 3.00
C LEU A 86 -47.99 26.02 2.12
N ASP A 87 -48.30 27.30 1.91
CA ASP A 87 -47.45 28.25 1.18
C ASP A 87 -46.34 28.84 2.07
N SER A 88 -46.53 28.87 3.39
CA SER A 88 -45.57 29.36 4.37
C SER A 88 -44.64 28.28 4.95
N LEU A 89 -44.68 27.06 4.40
CA LEU A 89 -43.86 25.95 4.87
C LEU A 89 -42.35 26.26 4.73
N PRO A 90 -41.50 25.84 5.69
CA PRO A 90 -40.06 25.99 5.59
C PRO A 90 -39.46 25.35 4.32
N ASP A 91 -38.28 25.81 3.91
CA ASP A 91 -37.54 25.22 2.77
C ASP A 91 -36.94 23.84 3.11
N SER A 92 -36.69 23.56 4.40
CA SER A 92 -36.11 22.30 4.87
C SER A 92 -37.18 21.23 5.07
N MET A 93 -36.86 19.99 4.68
CA MET A 93 -37.80 18.87 4.80
C MET A 93 -38.21 18.59 6.25
N GLY A 94 -37.28 18.65 7.20
CA GLY A 94 -37.57 18.52 8.64
C GLY A 94 -38.59 19.54 9.13
N GLY A 95 -38.41 20.81 8.78
CA GLY A 95 -39.35 21.87 9.14
C GLY A 95 -40.73 21.69 8.51
N GLN A 96 -40.80 21.20 7.26
CA GLN A 96 -42.07 20.86 6.61
C GLN A 96 -42.80 19.73 7.34
N ILE A 97 -42.10 18.66 7.73
CA ILE A 97 -42.71 17.55 8.48
C ILE A 97 -43.21 18.01 9.84
N GLN A 98 -42.42 18.83 10.56
CA GLN A 98 -42.79 19.34 11.87
C GLN A 98 -44.07 20.18 11.82
N GLU A 99 -44.19 21.09 10.85
CA GLU A 99 -45.41 21.89 10.65
C GLU A 99 -46.61 21.03 10.21
N LEU A 100 -46.37 19.99 9.41
CA LEU A 100 -47.42 19.07 8.95
C LEU A 100 -47.89 18.08 10.03
N GLN A 101 -47.10 17.85 11.08
CA GLN A 101 -47.49 16.99 12.20
C GLN A 101 -48.65 17.58 13.01
N ASP A 102 -48.66 18.89 13.20
CA ASP A 102 -49.73 19.64 13.88
C ASP A 102 -50.78 20.19 12.89
N TYR A 103 -50.68 19.82 11.60
CA TYR A 103 -51.55 20.32 10.55
C TYR A 103 -52.90 19.57 10.48
N ASP A 104 -53.99 20.33 10.41
CA ASP A 104 -55.36 19.79 10.33
C ASP A 104 -55.75 19.53 8.87
N PHE A 105 -55.31 18.38 8.36
CA PHE A 105 -55.58 17.91 7.00
C PHE A 105 -57.07 17.96 6.65
N MET A 106 -57.39 18.60 5.54
CA MET A 106 -58.71 18.48 4.96
C MET A 106 -58.77 17.11 4.29
N ASP A 107 -57.89 16.78 3.36
CA ASP A 107 -57.98 15.56 2.58
C ASP A 107 -57.57 14.29 3.37
N PRO A 108 -58.42 13.24 3.42
CA PRO A 108 -58.11 12.02 4.17
C PRO A 108 -57.02 11.18 3.50
N GLU A 109 -56.90 11.24 2.17
CA GLU A 109 -55.83 10.58 1.41
C GLU A 109 -54.49 11.27 1.69
N ALA A 110 -54.45 12.61 1.73
CA ALA A 110 -53.25 13.34 2.10
C ALA A 110 -52.79 12.99 3.53
N ARG A 111 -53.73 12.92 4.49
CA ARG A 111 -53.43 12.49 5.87
C ARG A 111 -52.87 11.07 5.91
N GLN A 112 -53.44 10.15 5.15
CA GLN A 112 -52.96 8.78 5.09
C GLN A 112 -51.53 8.71 4.52
N LYS A 113 -51.28 9.39 3.38
CA LYS A 113 -49.93 9.45 2.77
C LYS A 113 -48.90 10.08 3.70
N PHE A 114 -49.28 11.09 4.47
CA PHE A 114 -48.39 11.69 5.46
C PHE A 114 -48.05 10.71 6.59
N GLN A 115 -49.04 9.96 7.08
CA GLN A 115 -48.80 8.92 8.08
C GLN A 115 -47.89 7.81 7.54
N GLU A 116 -48.11 7.37 6.30
CA GLU A 116 -47.25 6.38 5.63
C GLU A 116 -45.80 6.88 5.47
N LEU A 117 -45.62 8.17 5.16
CA LEU A 117 -44.29 8.80 5.10
C LEU A 117 -43.60 8.81 6.47
N LEU A 118 -44.32 9.16 7.54
CA LEU A 118 -43.80 9.13 8.91
C LEU A 118 -43.43 7.72 9.35
N ASP A 119 -44.28 6.74 9.05
CA ASP A 119 -44.05 5.35 9.41
C ASP A 119 -42.82 4.79 8.66
N MET A 120 -42.67 5.14 7.38
CA MET A 120 -41.48 4.79 6.58
C MET A 120 -40.20 5.41 7.13
N LEU A 121 -40.22 6.71 7.45
CA LEU A 121 -39.07 7.41 8.04
C LEU A 121 -38.63 6.77 9.35
N LYS A 122 -39.59 6.51 10.26
CA LYS A 122 -39.32 5.82 11.53
C LYS A 122 -38.72 4.45 11.27
N GLN A 123 -39.30 3.68 10.35
CA GLN A 123 -38.82 2.33 10.05
C GLN A 123 -37.38 2.32 9.51
N GLN A 124 -37.04 3.21 8.57
CA GLN A 124 -35.68 3.32 8.03
C GLN A 124 -34.67 3.71 9.11
N MET A 125 -34.99 4.72 9.92
CA MET A 125 -34.13 5.14 11.02
C MET A 125 -33.86 4.02 12.03
N MET A 126 -34.91 3.29 12.42
CA MET A 126 -34.78 2.17 13.36
C MET A 126 -33.97 1.01 12.77
N GLN A 127 -34.14 0.70 11.48
CA GLN A 127 -33.32 -0.32 10.80
C GLN A 127 -31.84 0.06 10.76
N ASN A 128 -31.54 1.34 10.59
CA ASN A 128 -30.17 1.83 10.46
C ASN A 128 -29.39 1.82 11.78
N PHE A 129 -30.07 2.08 12.91
CA PHE A 129 -29.45 1.95 14.25
C PHE A 129 -29.43 0.51 14.77
N PHE A 130 -30.37 -0.34 14.35
CA PHE A 130 -30.50 -1.70 14.86
C PHE A 130 -30.57 -2.72 13.72
N GLN A 131 -29.41 -3.03 13.17
CA GLN A 131 -29.23 -4.00 12.10
C GLN A 131 -29.61 -5.41 12.58
N GLY A 132 -30.74 -5.94 12.11
CA GLY A 132 -31.26 -7.26 12.49
C GLY A 132 -32.74 -7.27 12.86
N MET A 133 -33.31 -6.11 13.23
CA MET A 133 -34.70 -5.98 13.68
C MET A 133 -35.76 -6.03 12.56
N LYS A 134 -35.38 -6.37 11.32
CA LYS A 134 -36.23 -6.26 10.11
C LYS A 134 -37.57 -7.01 10.23
N ASP A 135 -37.59 -8.15 10.91
CA ASP A 135 -38.79 -8.99 11.06
C ASP A 135 -39.69 -8.56 12.22
N GLN A 136 -39.12 -7.96 13.29
CA GLN A 136 -39.87 -7.43 14.43
C GLN A 136 -40.47 -6.04 14.17
N LEU A 137 -39.84 -5.25 13.28
CA LEU A 137 -40.28 -3.89 12.95
C LEU A 137 -41.56 -3.80 12.08
N GLN A 138 -41.99 -4.89 11.45
CA GLN A 138 -43.15 -4.86 10.53
C GLN A 138 -44.50 -4.66 11.24
N ASN A 139 -44.57 -4.80 12.57
CA ASN A 139 -45.79 -4.67 13.37
C ASN A 139 -45.58 -3.90 14.69
N MET A 140 -44.74 -2.84 14.69
CA MET A 140 -44.52 -2.06 15.91
C MET A 140 -45.80 -1.38 16.42
N ASN A 141 -46.11 -1.60 17.70
CA ASN A 141 -47.09 -0.85 18.47
C ASN A 141 -46.39 0.24 19.32
N PRO A 142 -47.14 1.21 19.86
CA PRO A 142 -46.59 2.21 20.80
C PRO A 142 -45.87 1.60 22.02
N GLU A 143 -46.28 0.41 22.46
CA GLU A 143 -45.63 -0.33 23.57
C GLU A 143 -44.20 -0.80 23.19
N ASP A 144 -43.94 -1.11 21.92
CA ASP A 144 -42.62 -1.57 21.46
C ASP A 144 -41.59 -0.42 21.43
N MET A 145 -42.04 0.81 21.19
CA MET A 145 -41.20 2.02 21.27
C MET A 145 -40.75 2.31 22.71
N GLU A 146 -41.64 2.10 23.69
CA GLU A 146 -41.31 2.27 25.10
C GLU A 146 -40.28 1.21 25.55
N GLY A 147 -40.41 -0.03 25.07
CA GLY A 147 -39.42 -1.08 25.30
C GLY A 147 -38.03 -0.73 24.77
N LEU A 148 -37.95 -0.17 23.56
CA LEU A 148 -36.67 0.22 22.96
C LEU A 148 -36.04 1.42 23.66
N LYS A 149 -36.84 2.40 24.08
CA LYS A 149 -36.36 3.50 24.92
C LYS A 149 -35.76 2.98 26.23
N ASN A 150 -36.44 2.05 26.91
CA ASN A 150 -35.95 1.43 28.15
C ASN A 150 -34.63 0.66 27.92
N MET A 151 -34.47 0.01 26.76
CA MET A 151 -33.23 -0.63 26.36
C MET A 151 -32.07 0.39 26.24
N ILE A 152 -32.26 1.51 25.55
CA ILE A 152 -31.23 2.55 25.41
C ILE A 152 -30.89 3.14 26.78
N GLN A 153 -31.89 3.38 27.63
CA GLN A 153 -31.67 3.82 29.01
C GLN A 153 -30.82 2.83 29.81
N ALA A 154 -31.09 1.53 29.69
CA ALA A 154 -30.29 0.49 30.34
C ALA A 154 -28.86 0.46 29.80
N LEU A 155 -28.68 0.62 28.48
CA LEU A 155 -27.36 0.72 27.86
C LEU A 155 -26.60 1.96 28.36
N ASN A 156 -27.25 3.13 28.39
CA ASN A 156 -26.68 4.37 28.93
C ASN A 156 -26.24 4.18 30.38
N GLN A 157 -27.03 3.49 31.21
CA GLN A 157 -26.65 3.16 32.57
C GLN A 157 -25.40 2.28 32.63
N MET A 158 -25.33 1.21 31.83
CA MET A 158 -24.13 0.35 31.76
C MET A 158 -22.87 1.11 31.35
N LEU A 159 -23.00 2.07 30.43
CA LEU A 159 -21.87 2.92 30.02
C LEU A 159 -21.42 3.86 31.13
N ARG A 160 -22.35 4.42 31.91
CA ARG A 160 -22.02 5.21 33.10
C ARG A 160 -21.31 4.38 34.15
N ASP A 161 -21.81 3.18 34.44
CA ASP A 161 -21.21 2.26 35.42
C ASP A 161 -19.75 1.93 35.00
N ARG A 162 -19.53 1.60 33.72
CA ARG A 162 -18.19 1.39 33.16
C ARG A 162 -17.30 2.61 33.26
N ALA A 163 -17.82 3.81 32.97
CA ALA A 163 -17.06 5.07 33.07
C ALA A 163 -16.66 5.39 34.52
N MET A 164 -17.44 4.92 35.51
CA MET A 164 -17.11 5.00 36.94
C MET A 164 -16.17 3.89 37.42
N GLY A 165 -15.82 2.94 36.55
CA GLY A 165 -14.98 1.77 36.88
C GLY A 165 -15.73 0.66 37.62
N GLU A 166 -17.07 0.68 37.57
CA GLU A 166 -17.93 -0.40 38.05
C GLU A 166 -18.10 -1.46 36.95
N ASP A 167 -18.53 -2.67 37.34
CA ASP A 167 -18.75 -3.80 36.43
C ASP A 167 -20.22 -3.81 35.99
N PRO A 168 -20.54 -3.46 34.73
CA PRO A 168 -21.92 -3.38 34.26
C PRO A 168 -22.57 -4.77 34.11
N ASP A 169 -23.85 -4.88 34.48
CA ASP A 169 -24.62 -6.13 34.38
C ASP A 169 -25.09 -6.43 32.95
N PHE A 170 -24.15 -6.85 32.10
CA PHE A 170 -24.45 -7.22 30.72
C PHE A 170 -25.31 -8.48 30.59
N GLU A 171 -25.19 -9.43 31.53
CA GLU A 171 -25.97 -10.67 31.52
C GLU A 171 -27.46 -10.35 31.77
N GLY A 172 -27.76 -9.52 32.77
CA GLY A 172 -29.11 -9.02 33.04
C GLY A 172 -29.68 -8.18 31.90
N PHE A 173 -28.85 -7.36 31.25
CA PHE A 173 -29.25 -6.63 30.04
C PHE A 173 -29.68 -7.57 28.91
N MET A 174 -28.90 -8.62 28.64
CA MET A 174 -29.21 -9.59 27.60
C MET A 174 -30.41 -10.49 27.96
N GLU A 175 -30.67 -10.74 29.24
CA GLU A 175 -31.90 -11.46 29.67
C GLU A 175 -33.17 -10.66 29.37
N GLN A 176 -33.11 -9.32 29.51
CA GLN A 176 -34.27 -8.44 29.31
C GLN A 176 -34.43 -7.98 27.85
N TYR A 177 -33.33 -7.71 27.16
CA TYR A 177 -33.32 -7.05 25.84
C TYR A 177 -32.66 -7.88 24.74
N GLY A 178 -32.21 -9.10 25.03
CA GLY A 178 -31.47 -9.93 24.07
C GLY A 178 -32.23 -10.30 22.81
N ASP A 179 -33.57 -10.29 22.85
CA ASP A 179 -34.43 -10.57 21.69
C ASP A 179 -34.39 -9.47 20.62
N TYR A 180 -33.93 -8.26 20.95
CA TYR A 180 -33.72 -7.18 19.98
C TYR A 180 -32.45 -7.36 19.13
N PHE A 181 -31.54 -8.25 19.54
CA PHE A 181 -30.26 -8.48 18.88
C PHE A 181 -30.25 -9.77 18.04
N ASP A 182 -31.38 -10.44 17.82
CA ASP A 182 -31.42 -11.65 16.99
C ASP A 182 -31.30 -11.34 15.48
N PRO A 183 -30.49 -12.11 14.72
CA PRO A 183 -29.69 -13.27 15.11
C PRO A 183 -28.25 -12.93 15.59
N ASN A 184 -27.84 -11.67 15.51
CA ASN A 184 -26.48 -11.21 15.79
C ASN A 184 -26.30 -10.77 17.25
N ARG A 185 -26.59 -11.68 18.20
CA ARG A 185 -26.48 -11.37 19.63
C ARG A 185 -25.01 -11.14 20.01
N PRO A 186 -24.64 -9.98 20.59
CA PRO A 186 -23.29 -9.74 21.06
C PRO A 186 -22.95 -10.66 22.25
N ALA A 187 -21.75 -11.23 22.27
CA ALA A 187 -21.28 -12.09 23.34
C ALA A 187 -20.78 -11.31 24.56
N SER A 188 -20.51 -10.01 24.40
CA SER A 188 -20.03 -9.13 25.48
C SER A 188 -20.42 -7.67 25.25
N LEU A 189 -20.35 -6.86 26.31
CA LEU A 189 -20.53 -5.41 26.19
C LEU A 189 -19.51 -4.78 25.24
N ASP A 190 -18.27 -5.29 25.20
CA ASP A 190 -17.24 -4.79 24.27
C ASP A 190 -17.63 -5.01 22.81
N GLU A 191 -18.18 -6.18 22.49
CA GLU A 191 -18.65 -6.50 21.13
C GLU A 191 -19.86 -5.65 20.74
N LEU A 192 -20.80 -5.42 21.66
CA LEU A 192 -21.93 -4.50 21.43
C LEU A 192 -21.41 -3.08 21.15
N LEU A 193 -20.42 -2.62 21.91
CA LEU A 193 -19.83 -1.29 21.71
C LEU A 193 -19.07 -1.17 20.40
N GLU A 194 -18.40 -2.24 19.96
CA GLU A 194 -17.73 -2.29 18.67
C GLU A 194 -18.74 -2.18 17.52
N GLN A 195 -19.86 -2.90 17.58
CA GLN A 195 -20.94 -2.79 16.58
C GLN A 195 -21.55 -1.38 16.53
N LEU A 196 -21.81 -0.77 17.69
CA LEU A 196 -22.35 0.60 17.75
C LEU A 196 -21.34 1.63 17.25
N GLN A 197 -20.06 1.49 17.61
CA GLN A 197 -18.98 2.32 17.09
C GLN A 197 -18.94 2.24 15.57
N GLN A 198 -19.07 1.04 15.01
CA GLN A 198 -19.07 0.86 13.57
C GLN A 198 -20.25 1.58 12.90
N GLN A 199 -21.45 1.51 13.46
CA GLN A 199 -22.60 2.21 12.89
C GLN A 199 -22.47 3.74 12.97
N MET A 200 -22.03 4.26 14.11
CA MET A 200 -21.82 5.71 14.29
C MET A 200 -20.74 6.25 13.36
N ALA A 201 -19.63 5.53 13.19
CA ALA A 201 -18.58 5.93 12.25
C ALA A 201 -19.07 5.94 10.80
N ALA A 202 -19.95 5.01 10.41
CA ALA A 202 -20.56 4.98 9.09
C ALA A 202 -21.52 6.16 8.89
N MET A 203 -22.35 6.48 9.89
CA MET A 203 -23.24 7.66 9.86
C MET A 203 -22.45 8.95 9.75
N GLN A 204 -21.39 9.10 10.55
CA GLN A 204 -20.51 10.27 10.50
C GLN A 204 -19.82 10.39 9.13
N SER A 205 -19.31 9.28 8.58
CA SER A 205 -18.71 9.27 7.24
C SER A 205 -19.71 9.64 6.15
N LEU A 206 -20.97 9.18 6.26
CA LEU A 206 -22.05 9.59 5.37
C LEU A 206 -22.28 11.10 5.44
N MET A 207 -22.46 11.62 6.66
CA MET A 207 -22.65 13.05 6.90
C MET A 207 -21.50 13.87 6.31
N ASP A 208 -20.25 13.47 6.57
CA ASP A 208 -19.07 14.16 6.06
C ASP A 208 -18.92 14.09 4.55
N SER A 209 -19.46 13.04 3.92
CA SER A 209 -19.46 12.85 2.46
C SER A 209 -20.59 13.58 1.73
N MET A 210 -21.55 14.17 2.45
CA MET A 210 -22.67 14.93 1.88
C MET A 210 -22.39 16.44 1.83
N SER A 211 -23.13 17.16 0.99
CA SER A 211 -23.10 18.63 0.99
C SER A 211 -23.63 19.22 2.32
N PRO A 212 -23.16 20.40 2.78
CA PRO A 212 -23.60 20.99 4.05
C PRO A 212 -25.12 21.17 4.15
N LYS A 213 -25.76 21.56 3.03
CA LYS A 213 -27.22 21.70 2.97
C LYS A 213 -27.94 20.36 3.19
N MET A 214 -27.41 19.27 2.63
CA MET A 214 -28.01 17.95 2.78
C MET A 214 -27.83 17.41 4.21
N ARG A 215 -26.69 17.69 4.84
CA ARG A 215 -26.46 17.38 6.26
C ARG A 215 -27.49 18.06 7.15
N ASP A 216 -27.68 19.37 6.99
CA ASP A 216 -28.67 20.14 7.74
C ASP A 216 -30.10 19.59 7.52
N GLU A 217 -30.42 19.19 6.29
CA GLU A 217 -31.72 18.58 5.96
C GLU A 217 -31.91 17.21 6.64
N LEU A 218 -30.89 16.34 6.63
CA LEU A 218 -30.95 15.04 7.29
C LEU A 218 -31.07 15.21 8.80
N GLU A 219 -30.23 16.05 9.42
CA GLU A 219 -30.31 16.35 10.86
C GLU A 219 -31.69 16.86 11.28
N GLY A 220 -32.27 17.78 10.50
CA GLY A 220 -33.60 18.31 10.76
C GLY A 220 -34.69 17.23 10.68
N LEU A 221 -34.55 16.27 9.78
CA LEU A 221 -35.45 15.12 9.69
C LEU A 221 -35.31 14.18 10.87
N LEU A 222 -34.09 13.88 11.30
CA LEU A 222 -33.83 13.04 12.49
C LEU A 222 -34.49 13.62 13.73
N GLN A 223 -34.40 14.94 13.91
CA GLN A 223 -34.99 15.64 15.05
C GLN A 223 -36.53 15.68 14.99
N SER A 224 -37.12 15.74 13.80
CA SER A 224 -38.57 15.91 13.63
C SER A 224 -39.34 14.59 13.64
N GLY A 225 -38.71 13.48 13.24
CA GLY A 225 -39.38 12.18 13.09
C GLY A 225 -39.56 11.38 14.40
N MET A 226 -38.91 11.80 15.49
CA MET A 226 -38.76 11.01 16.72
C MET A 226 -39.24 11.75 17.98
N ASP A 227 -39.56 10.97 19.03
CA ASP A 227 -39.93 11.50 20.34
C ASP A 227 -38.74 12.26 20.95
N PRO A 228 -38.91 13.51 21.45
CA PRO A 228 -37.86 14.26 22.12
C PRO A 228 -37.18 13.52 23.26
N GLU A 229 -37.92 12.72 24.04
CA GLU A 229 -37.32 11.95 25.13
C GLU A 229 -36.41 10.85 24.60
N PHE A 230 -36.78 10.21 23.49
CA PHE A 230 -35.95 9.20 22.84
C PHE A 230 -34.67 9.80 22.24
N MET A 231 -34.77 10.97 21.62
CA MET A 231 -33.62 11.70 21.08
C MET A 231 -32.62 12.12 22.17
N ASN A 232 -33.10 12.45 23.37
CA ASN A 232 -32.23 12.75 24.50
C ASN A 232 -31.39 11.53 24.91
N GLU A 233 -32.00 10.34 24.97
CA GLU A 233 -31.29 9.10 25.29
C GLU A 233 -30.24 8.73 24.23
N LEU A 234 -30.57 8.89 22.94
CA LEU A 234 -29.62 8.70 21.84
C LEU A 234 -28.48 9.71 21.87
N SER A 235 -28.77 10.98 22.18
CA SER A 235 -27.75 12.03 22.29
C SER A 235 -26.79 11.75 23.45
N GLU A 236 -27.31 11.23 24.56
CA GLU A 236 -26.48 10.81 25.69
C GLU A 236 -25.57 9.62 25.32
N LEU A 237 -26.13 8.61 24.65
CA LEU A 237 -25.37 7.47 24.14
C LEU A 237 -24.25 7.93 23.22
N ALA A 238 -24.56 8.76 22.24
CA ALA A 238 -23.59 9.30 21.29
C ALA A 238 -22.48 10.11 22.00
N GLY A 239 -22.84 10.93 23.00
CA GLY A 239 -21.88 11.69 23.80
C GLY A 239 -20.92 10.80 24.60
N MET A 240 -21.44 9.79 25.31
CA MET A 240 -20.61 8.82 26.03
C MET A 240 -19.70 8.03 25.10
N MET A 241 -20.21 7.68 23.92
CA MET A 241 -19.45 6.95 22.91
C MET A 241 -18.34 7.82 22.29
N TYR A 242 -18.59 9.10 22.04
CA TYR A 242 -17.57 10.05 21.57
C TYR A 242 -16.45 10.25 22.60
N ASP A 243 -16.79 10.35 23.88
CA ASP A 243 -15.81 10.51 24.97
C ASP A 243 -14.91 9.27 25.13
N MET A 244 -15.45 8.06 24.95
CA MET A 244 -14.69 6.81 25.00
C MET A 244 -13.89 6.56 23.72
N PHE A 245 -14.44 6.95 22.57
CA PHE A 245 -13.90 6.66 21.25
C PHE A 245 -14.03 7.90 20.35
N PRO A 246 -12.98 8.74 20.26
CA PRO A 246 -12.99 9.90 19.38
C PRO A 246 -13.15 9.46 17.91
N PHE A 247 -14.31 9.73 17.31
CA PHE A 247 -14.63 9.27 15.94
C PHE A 247 -13.94 10.09 14.84
N GLU A 248 -13.35 11.24 15.16
CA GLU A 248 -12.66 12.11 14.19
C GLU A 248 -11.49 11.41 13.47
N ASP A 249 -10.87 10.41 14.11
CA ASP A 249 -9.82 9.59 13.51
C ASP A 249 -10.37 8.36 12.73
N MET A 250 -11.66 8.06 12.84
CA MET A 250 -12.31 6.88 12.25
C MET A 250 -13.26 7.20 11.10
N ALA A 251 -13.90 8.37 11.12
CA ALA A 251 -14.77 8.83 10.05
C ALA A 251 -13.93 9.27 8.85
N ASN A 252 -14.26 8.76 7.67
CA ASN A 252 -13.59 9.11 6.42
C ASN A 252 -14.53 9.93 5.55
N GLU A 253 -14.01 11.03 5.01
CA GLU A 253 -14.69 11.76 3.94
C GLU A 253 -14.46 11.03 2.61
N TYR A 254 -15.56 10.60 1.98
CA TYR A 254 -15.53 9.91 0.69
C TYR A 254 -15.97 10.86 -0.43
N PRO A 255 -15.10 11.14 -1.41
CA PRO A 255 -15.42 12.05 -2.51
C PRO A 255 -16.24 11.32 -3.59
N PHE A 256 -17.55 11.21 -3.38
CA PHE A 256 -18.47 10.66 -4.38
C PHE A 256 -18.56 11.58 -5.61
N MET A 257 -18.56 10.98 -6.80
CA MET A 257 -18.62 11.70 -8.08
C MET A 257 -19.60 11.07 -9.08
N GLY A 258 -20.40 10.11 -8.63
CA GLY A 258 -21.33 9.40 -9.49
C GLY A 258 -22.68 10.10 -9.68
N ASP A 259 -23.53 9.47 -10.48
CA ASP A 259 -24.87 9.97 -10.83
C ASP A 259 -25.99 9.03 -10.34
N GLU A 260 -25.68 7.80 -9.92
CA GLU A 260 -26.69 6.82 -9.50
C GLU A 260 -27.25 7.20 -8.14
N SER A 261 -28.57 7.36 -8.08
CA SER A 261 -29.26 7.72 -6.86
C SER A 261 -29.27 6.54 -5.87
N VAL A 262 -28.97 6.82 -4.62
CA VAL A 262 -29.04 5.85 -3.52
C VAL A 262 -30.11 6.27 -2.50
N THR A 263 -30.69 5.31 -1.81
CA THR A 263 -31.50 5.56 -0.61
C THR A 263 -30.61 5.68 0.63
N LEU A 264 -31.15 6.14 1.75
CA LEU A 264 -30.41 6.23 3.02
C LEU A 264 -29.84 4.88 3.44
N ASP A 265 -30.64 3.81 3.36
CA ASP A 265 -30.22 2.47 3.75
C ASP A 265 -29.08 1.95 2.85
N GLN A 266 -29.17 2.20 1.54
CA GLN A 266 -28.12 1.84 0.58
C GLN A 266 -26.84 2.65 0.81
N ALA A 267 -26.97 3.94 1.17
CA ALA A 267 -25.84 4.81 1.46
C ALA A 267 -25.10 4.34 2.72
N MET A 268 -25.84 3.95 3.77
CA MET A 268 -25.27 3.38 5.01
C MET A 268 -24.56 2.04 4.77
N GLU A 269 -25.19 1.12 4.05
CA GLU A 269 -24.56 -0.15 3.66
C GLU A 269 -23.27 0.10 2.86
N LEU A 270 -23.30 1.08 1.96
CA LEU A 270 -22.14 1.46 1.17
C LEU A 270 -21.02 2.08 2.03
N MET A 271 -21.33 2.94 3.01
CA MET A 271 -20.33 3.47 3.93
C MET A 271 -19.65 2.37 4.74
N GLY A 272 -20.42 1.41 5.26
CA GLY A 272 -19.89 0.25 5.98
C GLY A 272 -18.89 -0.51 5.10
N LYS A 273 -19.30 -0.84 3.87
CA LYS A 273 -18.46 -1.53 2.91
C LYS A 273 -17.18 -0.77 2.56
N LEU A 274 -17.26 0.55 2.33
CA LEU A 274 -16.09 1.37 2.00
C LEU A 274 -15.07 1.40 3.16
N ARG A 275 -15.57 1.51 4.39
CA ARG A 275 -14.71 1.45 5.57
C ARG A 275 -14.05 0.09 5.73
N ASP A 276 -14.79 -1.00 5.54
CA ASP A 276 -14.22 -2.35 5.65
C ASP A 276 -13.13 -2.57 4.57
N MET A 277 -13.32 -1.99 3.38
CA MET A 277 -12.28 -1.92 2.35
C MET A 277 -11.06 -1.09 2.79
N ASP A 278 -11.25 0.04 3.48
CA ASP A 278 -10.13 0.85 3.99
C ASP A 278 -9.36 0.11 5.10
N GLN A 279 -10.05 -0.56 6.01
CA GLN A 279 -9.44 -1.42 7.03
C GLN A 279 -8.64 -2.56 6.39
N LEU A 280 -9.22 -3.24 5.40
CA LEU A 280 -8.52 -4.29 4.66
C LEU A 280 -7.30 -3.73 3.92
N GLU A 281 -7.38 -2.52 3.35
CA GLU A 281 -6.23 -1.88 2.71
C GLU A 281 -5.10 -1.64 3.72
N GLN A 282 -5.42 -1.12 4.90
CA GLN A 282 -4.45 -0.89 5.97
C GLN A 282 -3.81 -2.20 6.45
N GLN A 283 -4.60 -3.26 6.63
CA GLN A 283 -4.10 -4.59 6.98
C GLN A 283 -3.14 -5.12 5.89
N ILE A 284 -3.49 -5.02 4.61
CA ILE A 284 -2.60 -5.42 3.50
C ILE A 284 -1.29 -4.63 3.54
N GLN A 285 -1.35 -3.31 3.79
CA GLN A 285 -0.15 -2.49 3.91
C GLN A 285 0.74 -2.90 5.09
N GLN A 286 0.13 -3.27 6.22
CA GLN A 286 0.86 -3.75 7.40
C GLN A 286 1.52 -5.11 7.12
N VAL A 287 0.78 -6.03 6.49
CA VAL A 287 1.29 -7.33 6.05
C VAL A 287 2.45 -7.19 5.07
N MET A 288 2.39 -6.23 4.15
CA MET A 288 3.50 -5.94 3.24
C MET A 288 4.76 -5.41 3.96
N ARG A 289 4.63 -4.83 5.16
CA ARG A 289 5.74 -4.28 5.96
C ARG A 289 6.34 -5.27 6.95
N ASN A 290 5.51 -6.10 7.58
CA ASN A 290 5.94 -7.11 8.57
C ASN A 290 6.24 -8.48 7.91
N GLY A 291 5.65 -8.74 6.74
CA GLY A 291 5.75 -10.00 6.01
C GLY A 291 4.78 -11.09 6.47
N ASN A 292 3.94 -10.83 7.47
CA ASN A 292 3.07 -11.82 8.09
C ASN A 292 1.69 -11.89 7.43
N VAL A 293 1.55 -12.77 6.45
CA VAL A 293 0.32 -12.93 5.65
C VAL A 293 -0.80 -13.63 6.43
N GLU A 294 -0.50 -14.20 7.60
CA GLU A 294 -1.50 -14.82 8.48
C GLU A 294 -2.39 -13.79 9.17
N ASP A 295 -1.98 -12.51 9.22
CA ASP A 295 -2.77 -11.43 9.81
C ASP A 295 -3.96 -11.00 8.93
N LEU A 296 -4.03 -11.49 7.67
CA LEU A 296 -5.14 -11.19 6.76
C LEU A 296 -6.24 -12.23 6.89
N ASP A 297 -7.45 -11.74 7.15
CA ASP A 297 -8.66 -12.56 7.17
C ASP A 297 -9.09 -12.97 5.73
N PRO A 298 -9.08 -14.27 5.39
CA PRO A 298 -9.50 -14.74 4.07
C PRO A 298 -10.97 -14.45 3.75
N GLU A 299 -11.83 -14.37 4.77
CA GLU A 299 -13.27 -14.15 4.59
C GLU A 299 -13.53 -12.71 4.15
N LYS A 300 -12.92 -11.72 4.82
CA LYS A 300 -12.97 -10.30 4.40
C LYS A 300 -12.40 -10.07 3.01
N VAL A 301 -11.34 -10.81 2.66
CA VAL A 301 -10.74 -10.76 1.32
C VAL A 301 -11.68 -11.32 0.27
N GLU A 302 -12.39 -12.40 0.56
CA GLU A 302 -13.42 -12.95 -0.33
C GLU A 302 -14.60 -12.00 -0.50
N GLU A 303 -15.11 -11.44 0.60
CA GLU A 303 -16.25 -10.54 0.59
C GLU A 303 -16.01 -9.32 -0.30
N HIS A 304 -14.84 -8.68 -0.17
CA HIS A 304 -14.54 -7.48 -0.92
C HIS A 304 -13.89 -7.77 -2.28
N LEU A 305 -12.99 -8.74 -2.42
CA LEU A 305 -12.20 -8.96 -3.65
C LEU A 305 -12.61 -10.22 -4.44
N GLY A 306 -13.54 -11.01 -3.91
CA GLY A 306 -14.07 -12.22 -4.52
C GLY A 306 -13.26 -13.50 -4.22
N GLU A 307 -13.86 -14.66 -4.54
CA GLU A 307 -13.25 -15.98 -4.32
C GLU A 307 -11.85 -16.15 -4.91
N GLU A 308 -11.58 -15.52 -6.07
CA GLU A 308 -10.27 -15.63 -6.72
C GLU A 308 -9.16 -15.03 -5.84
N ALA A 309 -9.44 -13.90 -5.19
CA ALA A 309 -8.50 -13.23 -4.30
C ALA A 309 -8.25 -14.06 -3.04
N ARG A 310 -9.29 -14.67 -2.46
CA ARG A 310 -9.16 -15.61 -1.35
C ARG A 310 -8.25 -16.79 -1.71
N ARG A 311 -8.48 -17.45 -2.85
CA ARG A 311 -7.64 -18.58 -3.30
C ARG A 311 -6.18 -18.17 -3.50
N GLN A 312 -5.94 -16.95 -3.98
CA GLN A 312 -4.58 -16.40 -4.14
C GLN A 312 -3.90 -16.16 -2.79
N LEU A 313 -4.64 -15.64 -1.81
CA LEU A 313 -4.15 -15.44 -0.44
C LEU A 313 -3.80 -16.77 0.23
N GLU A 314 -4.71 -17.75 0.19
CA GLU A 314 -4.48 -19.09 0.74
C GLU A 314 -3.28 -19.78 0.09
N GLN A 315 -3.11 -19.62 -1.23
CA GLN A 315 -1.95 -20.13 -1.95
C GLN A 315 -0.65 -19.45 -1.49
N LEU A 316 -0.68 -18.13 -1.26
CA LEU A 316 0.47 -17.38 -0.75
C LEU A 316 0.85 -17.84 0.67
N GLN A 317 -0.13 -17.98 1.56
CA GLN A 317 0.07 -18.51 2.92
C GLN A 317 0.70 -19.91 2.88
N LYS A 318 0.19 -20.80 2.03
CA LYS A 318 0.76 -22.14 1.84
C LYS A 318 2.21 -22.13 1.34
N VAL A 319 2.55 -21.21 0.43
CA VAL A 319 3.93 -21.06 -0.05
C VAL A 319 4.86 -20.58 1.06
N ILE A 320 4.41 -19.62 1.89
CA ILE A 320 5.19 -19.13 3.03
C ILE A 320 5.44 -20.26 4.03
N GLN A 321 4.40 -21.03 4.37
CA GLN A 321 4.50 -22.18 5.26
C GLN A 321 5.51 -23.21 4.73
N GLN A 322 5.45 -23.56 3.44
CA GLN A 322 6.41 -24.47 2.82
C GLN A 322 7.85 -23.93 2.85
N LEU A 323 8.04 -22.61 2.73
CA LEU A 323 9.36 -21.98 2.82
C LEU A 323 9.90 -21.94 4.25
N GLU A 324 9.04 -21.78 5.26
CA GLU A 324 9.39 -21.94 6.68
C GLU A 324 9.77 -23.39 7.00
N GLU A 325 8.94 -24.37 6.63
CA GLU A 325 9.19 -25.81 6.84
C GLU A 325 10.49 -26.29 6.17
N ALA A 326 10.78 -25.78 4.97
CA ALA A 326 12.02 -26.08 4.26
C ALA A 326 13.26 -25.39 4.84
N GLY A 327 13.08 -24.51 5.84
CA GLY A 327 14.12 -23.77 6.54
C GLY A 327 14.71 -22.60 5.75
N TYR A 328 13.97 -22.04 4.78
CA TYR A 328 14.36 -20.85 4.03
C TYR A 328 13.92 -19.55 4.68
N LEU A 329 12.85 -19.60 5.48
CA LEU A 329 12.32 -18.49 6.27
C LEU A 329 12.37 -18.83 7.76
N LYS A 330 12.47 -17.80 8.60
CA LYS A 330 12.38 -17.91 10.06
C LYS A 330 11.58 -16.74 10.61
N ARG A 331 10.68 -17.04 11.54
CA ARG A 331 9.92 -16.02 12.28
C ARG A 331 10.74 -15.47 13.46
N LYS A 332 10.78 -14.15 13.61
CA LYS A 332 11.48 -13.45 14.69
C LYS A 332 10.62 -12.28 15.17
N GLY A 333 9.95 -12.47 16.31
CA GLY A 333 8.84 -11.60 16.70
C GLY A 333 7.74 -11.65 15.63
N ASP A 334 7.20 -10.49 15.27
CA ASP A 334 6.13 -10.37 14.27
C ASP A 334 6.64 -10.25 12.82
N ARG A 335 7.91 -10.60 12.57
CA ARG A 335 8.53 -10.47 11.24
C ARG A 335 9.07 -11.78 10.71
N LEU A 336 8.89 -11.95 9.41
CA LEU A 336 9.45 -13.04 8.62
C LEU A 336 10.82 -12.63 8.04
N GLU A 337 11.89 -13.27 8.50
CA GLU A 337 13.27 -13.04 8.04
C GLU A 337 13.77 -14.20 7.16
N LEU A 338 14.62 -13.89 6.17
CA LEU A 338 15.28 -14.91 5.36
C LEU A 338 16.39 -15.60 6.14
N THR A 339 16.44 -16.93 6.11
CA THR A 339 17.57 -17.66 6.70
C THR A 339 18.82 -17.55 5.81
N PRO A 340 20.03 -17.81 6.33
CA PRO A 340 21.23 -17.90 5.50
C PRO A 340 21.10 -18.90 4.33
N ARG A 341 20.30 -19.96 4.52
CA ARG A 341 19.96 -20.93 3.48
C ARG A 341 19.02 -20.34 2.43
N GLY A 342 18.02 -19.55 2.86
CA GLY A 342 17.13 -18.78 1.99
C GLY A 342 17.88 -17.79 1.11
N ILE A 343 18.72 -16.95 1.73
CA ILE A 343 19.58 -15.99 1.02
C ILE A 343 20.45 -16.69 -0.01
N ARG A 344 21.12 -17.79 0.37
CA ARG A 344 21.94 -18.61 -0.54
C ARG A 344 21.15 -19.14 -1.73
N LYS A 345 19.95 -19.69 -1.51
CA LYS A 345 19.13 -20.26 -2.57
C LYS A 345 18.64 -19.18 -3.55
N LEU A 346 18.24 -18.03 -3.01
CA LEU A 346 17.77 -16.89 -3.79
C LEU A 346 18.90 -16.32 -4.65
N ALA A 347 20.10 -16.18 -4.09
CA ALA A 347 21.27 -15.71 -4.82
C ALA A 347 21.75 -16.71 -5.90
N GLN A 348 21.73 -18.01 -5.65
CA GLN A 348 22.02 -19.03 -6.69
C GLN A 348 21.03 -18.95 -7.86
N LYS A 349 19.74 -18.72 -7.56
CA LYS A 349 18.71 -18.52 -8.58
C LYS A 349 18.96 -17.23 -9.36
N ALA A 350 19.26 -16.13 -8.68
CA ALA A 350 19.63 -14.86 -9.30
C ALA A 350 20.86 -14.99 -10.20
N LEU A 351 21.90 -15.72 -9.74
CA LEU A 351 23.09 -16.00 -10.54
C LEU A 351 22.74 -16.79 -11.81
N LYS A 352 21.88 -17.81 -11.70
CA LYS A 352 21.42 -18.58 -12.87
C LYS A 352 20.58 -17.72 -13.83
N GLU A 353 19.71 -16.86 -13.33
CA GLU A 353 18.89 -15.96 -14.15
C GLU A 353 19.73 -14.91 -14.86
N VAL A 354 20.68 -14.28 -14.17
CA VAL A 354 21.49 -13.16 -14.69
C VAL A 354 22.70 -13.65 -15.52
N PHE A 355 23.34 -14.76 -15.15
CA PHE A 355 24.63 -15.19 -15.72
C PHE A 355 24.56 -16.52 -16.49
N SER A 356 23.38 -17.11 -16.73
CA SER A 356 23.28 -18.37 -17.49
C SER A 356 23.87 -18.28 -18.91
N GLU A 357 23.81 -17.12 -19.55
CA GLU A 357 24.34 -16.86 -20.90
C GLU A 357 25.82 -16.42 -20.89
N LEU A 358 26.40 -16.10 -19.72
CA LEU A 358 27.77 -15.59 -19.58
C LEU A 358 28.87 -16.65 -19.76
N LYS A 359 28.51 -17.93 -19.98
CA LYS A 359 29.43 -19.07 -20.01
C LYS A 359 30.42 -19.09 -21.18
N LYS A 360 30.45 -18.10 -22.07
CA LYS A 360 31.32 -18.11 -23.28
C LYS A 360 32.38 -17.02 -23.38
N ASP A 361 32.43 -16.03 -22.50
CA ASP A 361 33.57 -15.11 -22.44
C ASP A 361 33.81 -14.65 -20.99
N ARG A 362 34.96 -15.04 -20.47
CA ARG A 362 35.42 -14.91 -19.08
C ARG A 362 35.25 -13.48 -18.54
N MET A 363 34.30 -13.28 -17.63
CA MET A 363 34.36 -12.21 -16.63
C MET A 363 35.53 -12.54 -15.69
N GLY A 364 36.62 -11.78 -15.77
CA GLY A 364 37.71 -11.85 -14.80
C GLY A 364 38.70 -12.98 -15.02
N ARG A 365 39.59 -12.84 -16.02
CA ARG A 365 41.00 -13.12 -15.68
C ARG A 365 41.47 -11.85 -14.98
N HIS A 366 41.90 -11.97 -13.71
CA HIS A 366 42.73 -10.92 -13.10
C HIS A 366 43.86 -10.65 -14.09
N GLU A 367 43.89 -9.47 -14.71
CA GLU A 367 44.90 -9.18 -15.71
C GLU A 367 46.26 -9.12 -15.01
N ILE A 368 47.13 -10.07 -15.37
CA ILE A 368 48.48 -10.18 -14.85
C ILE A 368 49.32 -9.10 -15.54
N TYR A 369 49.71 -8.08 -14.79
CA TYR A 369 50.89 -7.30 -15.10
C TYR A 369 51.70 -7.08 -13.82
N ASN A 370 52.63 -7.99 -13.55
CA ASN A 370 53.99 -7.62 -13.16
C ASN A 370 54.93 -8.83 -13.23
N ARG A 371 56.10 -8.61 -13.83
CA ARG A 371 57.28 -9.46 -13.70
C ARG A 371 57.83 -9.26 -12.30
N GLY A 372 57.81 -10.30 -11.48
CA GLY A 372 58.40 -10.31 -10.14
C GLY A 372 58.50 -11.74 -9.62
N ASP A 373 59.60 -12.01 -8.93
CA ASP A 373 59.94 -13.31 -8.36
C ASP A 373 59.29 -13.43 -6.96
N GLY A 374 58.34 -14.37 -6.78
CA GLY A 374 57.72 -14.65 -5.47
C GLY A 374 56.20 -14.87 -5.49
N GLY A 375 55.76 -16.10 -5.75
CA GLY A 375 54.35 -16.55 -5.62
C GLY A 375 54.22 -17.78 -4.73
N GLU A 376 53.00 -18.17 -4.37
CA GLU A 376 52.77 -19.43 -3.63
C GLU A 376 52.98 -20.64 -4.56
N ARG A 377 53.69 -21.67 -4.06
CA ARG A 377 53.96 -22.90 -4.81
C ARG A 377 52.66 -23.70 -4.97
N THR A 378 52.31 -24.06 -6.20
CA THR A 378 51.10 -24.86 -6.48
C THR A 378 51.28 -26.35 -6.20
N GLY A 379 52.50 -26.80 -5.88
CA GLY A 379 52.86 -28.22 -5.75
C GLY A 379 53.04 -28.93 -7.09
N GLU A 380 52.76 -28.27 -8.21
CA GLU A 380 53.07 -28.75 -9.55
C GLU A 380 54.46 -28.26 -10.00
N THR A 381 55.11 -29.03 -10.85
CA THR A 381 56.38 -28.69 -11.47
C THR A 381 56.23 -28.57 -12.98
N LYS A 382 57.11 -27.81 -13.62
CA LYS A 382 57.23 -27.75 -15.09
C LYS A 382 58.69 -27.82 -15.51
N PRO A 383 59.00 -28.30 -16.74
CA PRO A 383 60.34 -28.19 -17.31
C PRO A 383 60.80 -26.74 -17.36
N TYR A 384 62.07 -26.50 -17.09
CA TYR A 384 62.69 -25.18 -17.12
C TYR A 384 62.84 -24.69 -18.57
N GLU A 385 62.36 -23.48 -18.83
CA GLU A 385 62.58 -22.77 -20.09
C GLU A 385 63.41 -21.50 -19.86
N PHE A 386 64.20 -21.10 -20.86
CA PHE A 386 65.04 -19.92 -20.76
C PHE A 386 64.20 -18.66 -20.51
N GLY A 387 64.38 -18.04 -19.33
CA GLY A 387 63.63 -16.87 -18.87
C GLY A 387 62.73 -17.13 -17.66
N ASP A 388 62.57 -18.39 -17.25
CA ASP A 388 61.89 -18.73 -16.00
C ASP A 388 62.73 -18.41 -14.75
N PRO A 389 62.10 -18.14 -13.59
CA PRO A 389 62.79 -18.05 -12.31
C PRO A 389 63.48 -19.38 -11.95
N PHE A 390 64.71 -19.32 -11.44
CA PHE A 390 65.52 -20.50 -11.14
C PHE A 390 65.17 -21.13 -9.78
N ASP A 391 63.89 -21.38 -9.52
CA ASP A 391 63.38 -22.10 -8.33
C ASP A 391 63.22 -23.61 -8.64
N LEU A 392 64.37 -24.29 -8.70
CA LEU A 392 64.47 -25.72 -9.05
C LEU A 392 63.82 -26.64 -8.01
N ASP A 393 62.95 -27.53 -8.47
CA ASP A 393 62.60 -28.74 -7.72
C ASP A 393 63.75 -29.73 -7.84
N LEU A 394 64.60 -29.76 -6.81
CA LEU A 394 65.77 -30.64 -6.77
C LEU A 394 65.39 -32.12 -6.85
N HIS A 395 64.24 -32.51 -6.29
CA HIS A 395 63.82 -33.91 -6.27
C HIS A 395 63.45 -34.39 -7.67
N ARG A 396 62.57 -33.65 -8.37
CA ARG A 396 62.20 -33.94 -9.76
C ARG A 396 63.38 -33.82 -10.71
N THR A 397 64.22 -32.81 -10.52
CA THR A 397 65.42 -32.60 -11.34
C THR A 397 66.40 -33.76 -11.23
N LEU A 398 66.69 -34.22 -10.00
CA LEU A 398 67.53 -35.39 -9.78
C LEU A 398 66.88 -36.67 -10.30
N PHE A 399 65.56 -36.82 -10.12
CA PHE A 399 64.81 -37.96 -10.63
C PHE A 399 64.84 -38.05 -12.15
N ASN A 400 64.69 -36.92 -12.86
CA ASN A 400 64.78 -36.85 -14.32
C ASN A 400 66.20 -37.22 -14.81
N SER A 401 67.24 -36.75 -14.12
CA SER A 401 68.63 -37.13 -14.40
C SER A 401 68.85 -38.64 -14.21
N VAL A 402 68.34 -39.23 -13.12
CA VAL A 402 68.42 -40.67 -12.84
C VAL A 402 67.62 -41.49 -13.86
N LEU A 403 66.45 -41.03 -14.30
CA LEU A 403 65.66 -41.68 -15.34
C LEU A 403 66.40 -41.70 -16.69
N ARG A 404 67.14 -40.62 -17.02
CA ARG A 404 67.89 -40.52 -18.27
C ARG A 404 69.13 -41.42 -18.29
N GLU A 405 69.93 -41.39 -17.23
CA GLU A 405 71.28 -42.01 -17.22
C GLU A 405 71.36 -43.31 -16.41
N GLY A 406 70.28 -43.67 -15.70
CA GLY A 406 70.28 -44.76 -14.73
C GLY A 406 70.94 -44.39 -13.40
N PRO A 407 70.85 -45.25 -12.37
CA PRO A 407 71.40 -44.99 -11.05
C PRO A 407 72.94 -45.12 -11.06
N LYS A 408 73.64 -44.04 -11.41
CA LYS A 408 75.10 -43.94 -11.43
C LYS A 408 75.57 -42.73 -10.62
N THR A 409 76.72 -42.84 -9.96
CA THR A 409 77.37 -41.73 -9.25
C THR A 409 78.76 -41.45 -9.83
N PRO A 410 79.14 -40.18 -10.05
CA PRO A 410 78.33 -38.96 -9.90
C PRO A 410 77.25 -38.83 -10.99
N LEU A 411 76.13 -38.19 -10.65
CA LEU A 411 75.06 -37.86 -11.60
C LEU A 411 75.45 -36.64 -12.44
N SER A 412 75.24 -36.69 -13.76
CA SER A 412 75.43 -35.54 -14.65
C SER A 412 74.09 -34.82 -14.85
N LEU A 413 73.96 -33.58 -14.39
CA LEU A 413 72.76 -32.76 -14.63
C LEU A 413 72.87 -32.04 -15.98
N ARG A 414 71.80 -32.05 -16.78
CA ARG A 414 71.65 -31.23 -18.00
C ARG A 414 70.47 -30.27 -17.83
N PRO A 415 70.43 -29.15 -18.58
CA PRO A 415 69.30 -28.23 -18.55
C PRO A 415 67.94 -28.90 -18.80
N ASP A 416 67.90 -29.95 -19.63
CA ASP A 416 66.67 -30.71 -19.92
C ASP A 416 66.13 -31.48 -18.70
N ASP A 417 66.96 -31.70 -17.67
CA ASP A 417 66.52 -32.35 -16.42
C ASP A 417 65.82 -31.38 -15.48
N PHE A 418 66.03 -30.07 -15.67
CA PHE A 418 65.61 -29.05 -14.73
C PHE A 418 64.10 -28.93 -14.73
N GLU A 419 63.50 -29.20 -13.58
CA GLU A 419 62.11 -28.88 -13.29
C GLU A 419 62.07 -27.76 -12.25
N ILE A 420 61.20 -26.78 -12.48
CA ILE A 420 60.98 -25.68 -11.55
C ILE A 420 59.60 -25.78 -10.91
N HIS A 421 59.48 -25.25 -9.71
CA HIS A 421 58.19 -25.12 -9.04
C HIS A 421 57.30 -24.13 -9.79
N ARG A 422 56.06 -24.54 -10.07
CA ARG A 422 55.05 -23.64 -10.60
C ARG A 422 54.52 -22.78 -9.44
N THR A 423 54.62 -21.46 -9.60
CA THR A 423 54.04 -20.50 -8.65
C THR A 423 52.82 -19.85 -9.28
N GLU A 424 51.72 -19.77 -8.52
CA GLU A 424 50.55 -18.99 -8.92
C GLU A 424 50.49 -17.70 -8.10
N HIS A 425 50.29 -16.58 -8.78
CA HIS A 425 49.96 -15.32 -8.12
C HIS A 425 48.44 -15.19 -8.09
N ILE A 426 47.83 -15.54 -6.96
CA ILE A 426 46.44 -15.16 -6.69
C ILE A 426 46.45 -13.68 -6.35
N THR A 427 46.14 -12.83 -7.32
CA THR A 427 46.02 -11.39 -7.10
C THR A 427 44.66 -11.11 -6.48
N GLN A 428 44.66 -10.85 -5.17
CA GLN A 428 43.45 -10.40 -4.47
C GLN A 428 42.91 -9.13 -5.13
N THR A 429 41.59 -9.05 -5.21
CA THR A 429 40.86 -7.88 -5.70
C THR A 429 39.99 -7.30 -4.59
N ALA A 430 39.88 -5.97 -4.56
CA ALA A 430 38.91 -5.28 -3.72
C ALA A 430 37.83 -4.65 -4.61
N THR A 431 36.58 -4.99 -4.33
CA THR A 431 35.40 -4.59 -5.09
C THR A 431 34.43 -3.83 -4.19
N VAL A 432 34.01 -2.65 -4.63
CA VAL A 432 32.89 -1.94 -4.00
C VAL A 432 31.71 -1.93 -4.96
N LEU A 433 30.55 -2.44 -4.50
CA LEU A 433 29.30 -2.35 -5.22
C LEU A 433 28.56 -1.08 -4.80
N LEU A 434 28.35 -0.17 -5.74
CA LEU A 434 27.47 0.99 -5.59
C LEU A 434 26.07 0.61 -6.06
N LEU A 435 25.09 0.65 -5.16
CA LEU A 435 23.69 0.34 -5.44
C LEU A 435 22.84 1.60 -5.34
N ASP A 436 22.24 2.01 -6.45
CA ASP A 436 21.32 3.14 -6.49
C ASP A 436 20.02 2.80 -5.74
N GLN A 437 19.65 3.63 -4.77
CA GLN A 437 18.43 3.54 -3.96
C GLN A 437 17.50 4.74 -4.18
N SER A 438 17.73 5.52 -5.24
CA SER A 438 16.94 6.70 -5.56
C SER A 438 15.48 6.36 -5.87
N ARG A 439 14.62 7.37 -5.77
CA ARG A 439 13.18 7.26 -6.03
C ARG A 439 12.85 6.75 -7.44
N SER A 440 13.67 7.04 -8.46
CA SER A 440 13.48 6.55 -9.83
C SER A 440 13.53 5.02 -9.90
N MET A 441 14.50 4.42 -9.20
CA MET A 441 14.66 2.96 -9.13
C MET A 441 13.39 2.26 -8.62
N GLY A 442 12.65 2.91 -7.71
CA GLY A 442 11.35 2.44 -7.22
C GLY A 442 10.22 2.62 -8.23
N MET A 443 10.10 3.82 -8.81
CA MET A 443 9.02 4.17 -9.75
C MET A 443 9.04 3.33 -11.03
N PHE A 444 10.22 3.03 -11.58
CA PHE A 444 10.36 2.26 -12.82
C PHE A 444 10.52 0.75 -12.59
N GLY A 445 10.45 0.28 -11.33
CA GLY A 445 10.60 -1.13 -10.98
C GLY A 445 12.02 -1.69 -11.10
N SER A 446 12.99 -0.87 -11.52
CA SER A 446 14.41 -1.20 -11.73
C SER A 446 15.14 -1.64 -10.47
N PHE A 447 14.71 -1.21 -9.28
CA PHE A 447 15.34 -1.59 -8.01
C PHE A 447 15.33 -3.10 -7.76
N SER A 448 14.24 -3.77 -8.12
CA SER A 448 14.11 -5.22 -7.97
C SER A 448 15.16 -5.97 -8.81
N ALA A 449 15.42 -5.48 -10.02
CA ALA A 449 16.44 -5.98 -10.92
C ALA A 449 17.85 -5.71 -10.39
N ALA A 450 18.11 -4.48 -9.91
CA ALA A 450 19.37 -4.09 -9.30
C ALA A 450 19.74 -4.98 -8.11
N LYS A 451 18.77 -5.24 -7.22
CA LYS A 451 18.93 -6.11 -6.05
C LYS A 451 19.27 -7.55 -6.45
N LYS A 452 18.63 -8.09 -7.50
CA LYS A 452 18.97 -9.42 -8.03
C LYS A 452 20.42 -9.48 -8.54
N VAL A 453 20.86 -8.49 -9.31
CA VAL A 453 22.24 -8.40 -9.82
C VAL A 453 23.23 -8.26 -8.66
N ALA A 454 22.94 -7.40 -7.69
CA ALA A 454 23.74 -7.19 -6.49
C ALA A 454 23.93 -8.49 -5.69
N LEU A 455 22.83 -9.21 -5.43
CA LEU A 455 22.85 -10.51 -4.74
C LEU A 455 23.64 -11.56 -5.52
N ALA A 456 23.48 -11.61 -6.85
CA ALA A 456 24.22 -12.54 -7.70
C ALA A 456 25.72 -12.26 -7.69
N LEU A 457 26.13 -10.99 -7.79
CA LEU A 457 27.54 -10.56 -7.74
C LEU A 457 28.17 -10.83 -6.38
N TYR A 458 27.47 -10.48 -5.30
CA TYR A 458 27.91 -10.77 -3.93
C TYR A 458 28.21 -12.26 -3.76
N TRP A 459 27.29 -13.12 -4.22
CA TRP A 459 27.45 -14.56 -4.12
C TRP A 459 28.55 -15.11 -5.02
N LEU A 460 28.63 -14.66 -6.27
CA LEU A 460 29.67 -15.09 -7.21
C LEU A 460 31.07 -14.81 -6.64
N ILE A 461 31.27 -13.60 -6.12
CA ILE A 461 32.56 -13.19 -5.55
C ILE A 461 32.86 -14.00 -4.29
N HIS A 462 31.89 -14.18 -3.38
CA HIS A 462 32.11 -14.99 -2.17
C HIS A 462 32.32 -16.48 -2.44
N SER A 463 31.70 -17.05 -3.49
CA SER A 463 31.83 -18.48 -3.79
C SER A 463 33.08 -18.82 -4.59
N GLU A 464 33.42 -18.02 -5.60
CA GLU A 464 34.56 -18.28 -6.50
C GLU A 464 35.86 -17.64 -5.99
N TYR A 465 35.77 -16.51 -5.29
CA TYR A 465 36.92 -15.70 -4.85
C TYR A 465 36.85 -15.35 -3.34
N PRO A 466 36.89 -16.35 -2.44
CA PRO A 466 36.70 -16.13 -1.00
C PRO A 466 37.77 -15.27 -0.30
N ARG A 467 38.90 -14.99 -0.98
CA ARG A 467 39.98 -14.11 -0.49
C ARG A 467 39.83 -12.65 -0.97
N ASP A 468 38.85 -12.35 -1.82
CA ASP A 468 38.61 -10.99 -2.31
C ASP A 468 37.82 -10.16 -1.29
N HIS A 469 38.07 -8.85 -1.30
CA HIS A 469 37.33 -7.91 -0.46
C HIS A 469 36.10 -7.42 -1.22
N PHE A 470 34.94 -7.46 -0.58
CA PHE A 470 33.68 -6.97 -1.14
C PHE A 470 32.96 -6.08 -0.13
N SER A 471 32.55 -4.88 -0.57
CA SER A 471 31.74 -3.95 0.25
C SER A 471 30.61 -3.36 -0.58
N ILE A 472 29.52 -2.97 0.08
CA ILE A 472 28.34 -2.43 -0.59
C ILE A 472 28.08 -1.02 -0.07
N ILE A 473 27.80 -0.10 -0.98
CA ILE A 473 27.41 1.27 -0.64
C ILE A 473 26.10 1.57 -1.38
N GLY A 474 25.05 1.83 -0.61
CA GLY A 474 23.79 2.35 -1.12
C GLY A 474 23.87 3.86 -1.29
N PHE A 475 23.23 4.42 -2.31
CA PHE A 475 23.21 5.87 -2.46
C PHE A 475 21.86 6.41 -2.96
N SER A 476 21.48 7.56 -2.41
CA SER A 476 20.37 8.40 -2.87
C SER A 476 20.82 9.87 -2.83
N ASP A 477 20.33 10.72 -1.92
CA ASP A 477 20.89 12.06 -1.67
C ASP A 477 22.27 12.01 -0.99
N TYR A 478 22.52 10.98 -0.16
CA TYR A 478 23.81 10.61 0.40
C TYR A 478 24.14 9.15 0.11
N GLY A 479 25.43 8.81 0.17
CA GLY A 479 25.91 7.43 0.19
C GLY A 479 26.05 6.91 1.61
N MET A 480 25.73 5.63 1.82
CA MET A 480 25.86 4.94 3.10
C MET A 480 26.40 3.53 2.88
N GLU A 481 27.27 3.06 3.76
CA GLU A 481 27.74 1.68 3.74
C GLU A 481 26.61 0.74 4.17
N ILE A 482 26.39 -0.31 3.40
CA ILE A 482 25.39 -1.33 3.68
C ILE A 482 26.10 -2.59 4.15
N LYS A 483 25.65 -3.15 5.27
CA LYS A 483 26.13 -4.46 5.72
C LYS A 483 25.65 -5.54 4.76
N THR A 484 26.51 -6.52 4.52
CA THR A 484 26.25 -7.61 3.58
C THR A 484 25.00 -8.43 3.92
N ASP A 485 24.71 -8.59 5.21
CA ASP A 485 23.54 -9.34 5.69
C ASP A 485 22.22 -8.63 5.37
N ASP A 486 22.25 -7.30 5.28
CA ASP A 486 21.07 -6.47 5.03
C ASP A 486 20.69 -6.44 3.54
N LEU A 487 21.57 -6.92 2.63
CA LEU A 487 21.36 -6.85 1.17
C LEU A 487 20.04 -7.49 0.72
N ALA A 488 19.62 -8.58 1.37
CA ALA A 488 18.39 -9.27 1.06
C ALA A 488 17.13 -8.52 1.52
N GLU A 489 17.26 -7.62 2.49
CA GLU A 489 16.17 -6.85 3.10
C GLU A 489 16.10 -5.40 2.60
N LEU A 490 17.15 -4.92 1.92
CA LEU A 490 17.20 -3.58 1.34
C LEU A 490 15.98 -3.23 0.50
N THR A 491 15.51 -2.01 0.71
CA THR A 491 14.47 -1.33 -0.09
C THR A 491 15.03 -0.01 -0.64
N TRP A 492 14.28 0.62 -1.54
CA TRP A 492 14.62 1.93 -2.11
C TRP A 492 14.04 3.05 -1.21
N ASN A 493 14.62 4.25 -1.28
CA ASN A 493 14.22 5.36 -0.41
C ASN A 493 13.06 6.14 -1.03
N ALA A 494 11.84 5.92 -0.54
CA ALA A 494 10.64 6.58 -1.08
C ALA A 494 10.56 8.08 -0.81
N TRP A 495 11.14 8.53 0.31
CA TRP A 495 11.00 9.89 0.82
C TRP A 495 12.13 10.84 0.41
N VAL A 496 13.18 10.31 -0.22
CA VAL A 496 14.42 11.05 -0.49
C VAL A 496 14.71 11.02 -1.98
N SER A 497 14.71 12.21 -2.59
CA SER A 497 15.01 12.38 -4.02
C SER A 497 16.48 12.77 -4.21
N GLY A 498 17.17 12.06 -5.10
CA GLY A 498 18.55 12.35 -5.44
C GLY A 498 19.33 11.09 -5.84
N THR A 499 20.26 11.27 -6.77
CA THR A 499 21.18 10.24 -7.26
C THR A 499 22.60 10.79 -7.09
N ASN A 500 23.15 10.69 -5.89
CA ASN A 500 24.43 11.28 -5.50
C ASN A 500 25.60 10.33 -5.78
N MET A 501 25.87 10.13 -7.08
CA MET A 501 27.00 9.31 -7.54
C MET A 501 28.34 9.86 -7.04
N GLN A 502 28.47 11.19 -6.92
CA GLN A 502 29.69 11.84 -6.44
C GLN A 502 30.04 11.39 -5.01
N HIS A 503 29.06 11.38 -4.10
CA HIS A 503 29.29 10.95 -2.72
C HIS A 503 29.54 9.42 -2.65
N ALA A 504 28.79 8.63 -3.42
CA ALA A 504 28.98 7.19 -3.49
C ALA A 504 30.40 6.80 -3.95
N LEU A 505 30.89 7.43 -5.02
CA LEU A 505 32.26 7.24 -5.53
C LEU A 505 33.32 7.69 -4.52
N LEU A 506 33.08 8.80 -3.82
CA LEU A 506 33.98 9.30 -2.78
C LEU A 506 34.10 8.30 -1.62
N LEU A 507 33.00 7.73 -1.17
CA LEU A 507 33.00 6.69 -0.14
C LEU A 507 33.67 5.41 -0.63
N ALA A 508 33.35 4.95 -1.85
CA ALA A 508 33.98 3.78 -2.45
C ALA A 508 35.50 3.94 -2.55
N ARG A 509 35.98 5.10 -3.00
CA ARG A 509 37.42 5.42 -3.06
C ARG A 509 38.06 5.35 -1.67
N LYS A 510 37.43 5.93 -0.65
CA LYS A 510 37.91 5.85 0.75
C LYS A 510 37.96 4.41 1.26
N THR A 511 36.94 3.60 0.97
CA THR A 511 36.89 2.17 1.35
C THR A 511 38.00 1.38 0.66
N LEU A 512 38.17 1.57 -0.66
CA LEU A 512 39.20 0.90 -1.45
C LEU A 512 40.62 1.36 -1.11
N ALA A 513 40.81 2.61 -0.68
CA ALA A 513 42.12 3.13 -0.26
C ALA A 513 42.69 2.38 0.95
N ARG A 514 41.83 1.85 1.83
CA ARG A 514 42.24 1.05 3.02
C ARG A 514 42.76 -0.34 2.64
N GLN A 515 42.40 -0.85 1.46
CA GLN A 515 42.75 -2.19 1.01
C GLN A 515 44.11 -2.22 0.31
N LYS A 516 44.99 -3.13 0.74
CA LYS A 516 46.33 -3.35 0.17
C LYS A 516 46.30 -4.54 -0.80
N VAL A 517 45.60 -4.35 -1.92
CA VAL A 517 45.40 -5.37 -2.95
C VAL A 517 45.93 -4.92 -4.30
N ALA A 518 46.19 -5.87 -5.21
CA ALA A 518 46.72 -5.59 -6.54
C ALA A 518 45.68 -4.88 -7.44
N THR A 519 44.41 -5.27 -7.34
CA THR A 519 43.34 -4.74 -8.19
C THR A 519 42.25 -4.09 -7.34
N LYS A 520 41.81 -2.89 -7.72
CA LYS A 520 40.70 -2.16 -7.08
C LYS A 520 39.65 -1.84 -8.11
N GLN A 521 38.39 -2.16 -7.82
CA GLN A 521 37.28 -1.90 -8.73
C GLN A 521 36.01 -1.44 -8.01
N ILE A 522 35.20 -0.69 -8.75
CA ILE A 522 33.85 -0.27 -8.39
C ILE A 522 32.90 -0.86 -9.43
N ILE A 523 31.81 -1.46 -8.96
CA ILE A 523 30.68 -1.86 -9.81
C ILE A 523 29.51 -0.97 -9.41
N MET A 524 28.95 -0.20 -10.34
CA MET A 524 27.81 0.68 -10.07
C MET A 524 26.57 0.17 -10.78
N ILE A 525 25.44 0.10 -10.09
CA ILE A 525 24.13 -0.26 -10.66
C ILE A 525 23.19 0.93 -10.49
N THR A 526 22.66 1.48 -11.58
CA THR A 526 21.83 2.70 -11.57
C THR A 526 20.89 2.76 -12.79
N ASP A 527 19.79 3.49 -12.66
CA ASP A 527 18.86 3.86 -13.74
C ASP A 527 18.82 5.37 -14.03
N GLY A 528 19.54 6.17 -13.25
CA GLY A 528 19.38 7.61 -13.21
C GLY A 528 20.69 8.38 -13.45
N GLU A 529 20.55 9.64 -13.86
CA GLU A 529 21.67 10.58 -13.97
C GLU A 529 22.07 11.13 -12.59
N PRO A 530 23.29 11.66 -12.42
CA PRO A 530 23.67 12.30 -11.17
C PRO A 530 22.87 13.58 -10.94
N THR A 531 21.84 13.52 -10.10
CA THR A 531 20.96 14.66 -9.74
C THR A 531 21.38 15.34 -8.44
N ALA A 532 22.31 14.75 -7.69
CA ALA A 532 22.81 15.31 -6.44
C ALA A 532 24.34 15.26 -6.31
N HIS A 533 24.91 16.19 -5.56
CA HIS A 533 26.32 16.19 -5.15
C HIS A 533 26.48 16.84 -3.77
N LEU A 534 27.62 16.65 -3.11
CA LEU A 534 27.93 17.33 -1.85
C LEU A 534 28.52 18.73 -2.09
N GLU A 535 27.92 19.73 -1.45
CA GLU A 535 28.43 21.10 -1.34
C GLU A 535 28.49 21.52 0.13
N GLY A 536 29.67 21.85 0.64
CA GLY A 536 29.85 22.23 2.05
C GLY A 536 29.42 21.15 3.06
N GLY A 537 29.44 19.87 2.66
CA GLY A 537 29.00 18.74 3.47
C GLY A 537 27.49 18.47 3.44
N ARG A 538 26.71 19.26 2.69
CA ARG A 538 25.27 19.04 2.48
C ARG A 538 24.99 18.57 1.06
N ALA A 539 23.99 17.73 0.88
CA ALA A 539 23.52 17.32 -0.43
C ALA A 539 22.80 18.49 -1.12
N TYR A 540 23.30 18.88 -2.29
CA TYR A 540 22.62 19.75 -3.22
C TYR A 540 21.90 18.90 -4.28
N PHE A 541 20.61 19.12 -4.47
CA PHE A 541 19.77 18.39 -5.42
C PHE A 541 19.25 19.32 -6.53
N SER A 542 19.26 18.83 -7.77
CA SER A 542 18.69 19.50 -8.94
C SER A 542 18.17 18.48 -9.96
N TYR A 543 16.94 18.68 -10.42
CA TYR A 543 16.38 17.95 -11.56
C TYR A 543 15.80 18.92 -12.60
N PRO A 544 16.26 18.91 -13.86
CA PRO A 544 17.36 18.10 -14.41
C PRO A 544 18.72 18.33 -13.72
N PRO A 545 19.70 17.43 -13.90
CA PRO A 545 21.05 17.58 -13.35
C PRO A 545 21.67 18.94 -13.69
N SER A 546 22.20 19.63 -12.67
CA SER A 546 22.95 20.86 -12.90
C SER A 546 24.33 20.55 -13.53
N TRP A 547 24.86 21.47 -14.33
CA TRP A 547 26.22 21.39 -14.86
C TRP A 547 27.26 21.15 -13.76
N ARG A 548 27.04 21.76 -12.58
CA ARG A 548 27.91 21.61 -11.43
C ARG A 548 27.86 20.20 -10.84
N THR A 549 26.67 19.60 -10.74
CA THR A 549 26.50 18.22 -10.27
C THR A 549 27.25 17.23 -11.17
N ILE A 550 27.13 17.41 -12.50
CA ILE A 550 27.85 16.59 -13.48
C ILE A 550 29.37 16.75 -13.32
N ASP A 551 29.85 17.99 -13.25
CA ASP A 551 31.29 18.29 -13.13
C ASP A 551 31.89 17.74 -11.82
N GLU A 552 31.22 17.91 -10.68
CA GLU A 552 31.69 17.36 -9.40
C GLU A 552 31.71 15.83 -9.39
N THR A 553 30.73 15.19 -10.04
CA THR A 553 30.74 13.73 -10.20
C THR A 553 31.92 13.27 -11.07
N LEU A 554 32.14 13.92 -12.22
CA LEU A 554 33.26 13.56 -13.12
C LEU A 554 34.64 13.86 -12.49
N LYS A 555 34.75 14.88 -11.64
CA LYS A 555 35.96 15.14 -10.85
C LYS A 555 36.27 13.97 -9.92
N GLU A 556 35.28 13.42 -9.24
CA GLU A 556 35.49 12.25 -8.37
C GLU A 556 35.84 11.00 -9.19
N VAL A 557 35.19 10.78 -10.34
CA VAL A 557 35.57 9.73 -11.30
C VAL A 557 37.05 9.83 -11.69
N LYS A 558 37.52 11.03 -12.03
CA LYS A 558 38.92 11.27 -12.36
C LYS A 558 39.86 10.94 -11.20
N ARG A 559 39.49 11.25 -9.95
CA ARG A 559 40.27 10.89 -8.76
C ARG A 559 40.35 9.37 -8.59
N CYS A 560 39.23 8.66 -8.73
CA CYS A 560 39.23 7.19 -8.72
C CYS A 560 40.20 6.62 -9.79
N THR A 561 40.19 7.17 -11.00
CA THR A 561 41.09 6.74 -12.08
C THR A 561 42.55 6.99 -11.77
N GLN A 562 42.88 8.16 -11.20
CA GLN A 562 44.25 8.48 -10.79
C GLN A 562 44.78 7.54 -9.70
N GLU A 563 43.89 7.00 -8.87
CA GLU A 563 44.20 5.99 -7.84
C GLU A 563 44.16 4.54 -8.37
N GLY A 564 44.02 4.34 -9.68
CA GLY A 564 44.01 3.02 -10.30
C GLY A 564 42.75 2.20 -10.02
N ILE A 565 41.63 2.86 -9.71
CA ILE A 565 40.34 2.20 -9.45
C ILE A 565 39.53 2.14 -10.75
N THR A 566 39.21 0.93 -11.19
CA THR A 566 38.36 0.70 -12.39
C THR A 566 36.89 0.77 -12.02
N ILE A 567 36.09 1.52 -12.76
CA ILE A 567 34.64 1.70 -12.54
C ILE A 567 33.88 1.00 -13.68
N ASN A 568 33.10 -0.01 -13.32
CA ASN A 568 32.21 -0.71 -14.23
C ASN A 568 30.76 -0.34 -13.91
N THR A 569 29.96 0.04 -14.91
CA THR A 569 28.59 0.51 -14.69
C THR A 569 27.58 -0.41 -15.36
N PHE A 570 26.59 -0.87 -14.60
CA PHE A 570 25.39 -1.55 -15.06
C PHE A 570 24.24 -0.55 -15.07
N MET A 571 23.77 -0.24 -16.28
CA MET A 571 22.69 0.69 -16.51
C MET A 571 21.42 -0.12 -16.80
N LEU A 572 20.40 0.09 -15.99
CA LEU A 572 19.12 -0.63 -16.07
C LEU A 572 18.10 0.06 -16.97
N GLU A 573 18.29 1.35 -17.29
CA GLU A 573 17.36 2.10 -18.14
C GLU A 573 18.10 3.01 -19.12
N ALA A 574 17.62 3.06 -20.36
CA ALA A 574 18.32 3.62 -21.51
C ALA A 574 17.76 4.97 -21.97
N ASN A 575 17.90 6.01 -21.14
CA ASN A 575 17.63 7.38 -21.58
C ASN A 575 18.89 8.00 -22.25
N TYR A 576 18.71 8.87 -23.25
CA TYR A 576 19.81 9.39 -24.07
C TYR A 576 20.86 10.19 -23.28
N TYR A 577 20.41 10.98 -22.29
CA TYR A 577 21.28 11.85 -21.51
C TYR A 577 22.18 11.05 -20.55
N LEU A 578 21.64 10.01 -19.91
CA LEU A 578 22.39 9.07 -19.08
C LEU A 578 23.46 8.34 -19.89
N MET A 579 23.15 7.93 -21.13
CA MET A 579 24.16 7.33 -21.99
C MET A 579 25.34 8.27 -22.26
N ASP A 580 25.08 9.55 -22.56
CA ASP A 580 26.16 10.52 -22.80
C ASP A 580 27.00 10.77 -21.54
N PHE A 581 26.36 10.85 -20.37
CA PHE A 581 27.06 10.97 -19.10
C PHE A 581 27.93 9.75 -18.80
N ILE A 582 27.38 8.54 -18.90
CA ILE A 582 28.10 7.28 -18.65
C ILE A 582 29.22 7.10 -19.68
N ASP A 583 29.03 7.50 -20.93
CA ASP A 583 30.09 7.48 -21.93
C ASP A 583 31.25 8.40 -21.56
N LYS A 584 30.98 9.61 -21.06
CA LYS A 584 32.01 10.53 -20.53
C LYS A 584 32.73 9.92 -19.33
N MET A 585 31.98 9.40 -18.35
CA MET A 585 32.53 8.72 -17.18
C MET A 585 33.45 7.56 -17.59
N THR A 586 32.97 6.69 -18.48
CA THR A 586 33.67 5.49 -18.91
C THR A 586 34.94 5.83 -19.70
N ARG A 587 34.93 6.89 -20.51
CA ARG A 587 36.13 7.39 -21.21
C ARG A 587 37.18 7.94 -20.24
N ILE A 588 36.77 8.67 -19.21
CA ILE A 588 37.70 9.18 -18.18
C ILE A 588 38.30 8.02 -17.41
N ASN A 589 37.47 7.06 -16.98
CA ASN A 589 37.91 5.97 -16.12
C ASN A 589 38.63 4.83 -16.85
N LYS A 590 38.32 4.63 -18.13
CA LYS A 590 38.73 3.45 -18.92
C LYS A 590 38.11 2.13 -18.42
N GLY A 591 36.95 2.22 -17.77
CA GLY A 591 36.16 1.06 -17.35
C GLY A 591 35.21 0.55 -18.44
N ARG A 592 34.18 -0.19 -18.05
CA ARG A 592 33.17 -0.76 -18.96
C ARG A 592 31.76 -0.33 -18.58
N ALA A 593 30.91 -0.17 -19.59
CA ALA A 593 29.48 0.09 -19.41
C ALA A 593 28.64 -1.08 -19.98
N PHE A 594 27.69 -1.55 -19.19
CA PHE A 594 26.77 -2.64 -19.48
C PHE A 594 25.36 -2.07 -19.53
N TYR A 595 24.71 -2.19 -20.69
CA TYR A 595 23.36 -1.69 -20.93
C TYR A 595 22.40 -2.87 -20.90
N THR A 596 21.45 -2.90 -19.97
CA THR A 596 20.46 -3.98 -19.85
C THR A 596 19.07 -3.40 -19.58
N ASP A 597 18.05 -4.23 -19.80
CA ASP A 597 16.64 -3.89 -19.53
C ASP A 597 16.22 -4.57 -18.21
N PRO A 598 15.44 -3.92 -17.33
CA PRO A 598 15.09 -4.48 -16.02
C PRO A 598 14.31 -5.80 -16.13
N SER A 599 13.59 -6.01 -17.24
CA SER A 599 12.84 -7.23 -17.52
C SER A 599 13.72 -8.35 -18.12
N HIS A 600 14.93 -8.05 -18.61
CA HIS A 600 15.81 -8.99 -19.30
C HIS A 600 17.28 -8.86 -18.88
N LEU A 601 17.56 -9.00 -17.58
CA LEU A 601 18.91 -8.86 -16.99
C LEU A 601 19.99 -9.78 -17.58
N GLY A 602 19.60 -10.91 -18.19
CA GLY A 602 20.54 -11.85 -18.84
C GLY A 602 21.12 -11.33 -20.17
N ARG A 603 20.45 -10.36 -20.81
CA ARG A 603 20.88 -9.77 -22.07
C ARG A 603 21.44 -8.37 -21.83
N TYR A 604 22.68 -8.15 -22.26
CA TYR A 604 23.32 -6.85 -22.10
C TYR A 604 24.17 -6.48 -23.31
N VAL A 605 24.18 -5.19 -23.63
CA VAL A 605 25.15 -4.62 -24.58
C VAL A 605 26.36 -4.19 -23.79
N MET A 606 27.52 -4.81 -24.05
CA MET A 606 28.78 -4.40 -23.45
C MET A 606 29.47 -3.39 -24.37
N VAL A 607 29.81 -2.23 -23.79
CA VAL A 607 30.64 -1.23 -24.47
C VAL A 607 31.99 -1.16 -23.75
N ASP A 608 33.03 -1.64 -24.44
CA ASP A 608 34.42 -1.59 -23.98
C ASP A 608 35.19 -0.52 -24.78
N TYR A 609 35.49 0.60 -24.12
CA TYR A 609 36.15 1.75 -24.72
C TYR A 609 37.68 1.62 -24.81
N LEU A 610 38.29 0.66 -24.11
CA LEU A 610 39.74 0.39 -24.21
C LEU A 610 40.10 -0.30 -25.54
N ARG A 611 39.16 -1.07 -26.11
CA ARG A 611 39.37 -1.82 -27.37
C ARG A 611 38.60 -1.29 -28.57
N GLY A 612 37.84 -0.20 -28.41
CA GLY A 612 37.07 0.43 -29.49
C GLY A 612 36.01 -0.49 -30.12
N ARG A 613 35.51 -1.49 -29.39
CA ARG A 613 34.53 -2.48 -29.91
C ARG A 613 33.26 -2.48 -29.07
N ARG A 614 32.13 -2.11 -29.69
CA ARG A 614 30.79 -2.39 -29.17
C ARG A 614 30.45 -3.85 -29.49
N LYS A 615 30.33 -4.71 -28.48
CA LYS A 615 29.99 -6.13 -28.65
C LYS A 615 28.61 -6.38 -28.06
N ARG A 616 27.64 -6.73 -28.90
CA ARG A 616 26.36 -7.27 -28.42
C ARG A 616 26.62 -8.68 -27.91
N ILE A 617 26.40 -8.91 -26.62
CA ILE A 617 26.44 -10.24 -26.01
C ILE A 617 24.97 -10.64 -25.89
N ALA A 618 24.59 -11.64 -26.69
CA ALA A 618 23.21 -12.04 -26.92
C ALA A 618 22.85 -13.28 -26.13
#